data_AF-A0A5R9NIG8-F1
#
_entry.id   AF-A0A5R9NIG8-F1
#
_cell.length_a   1.000
_cell.length_b   1.000
_cell.length_c   1.000
_cell.angle_alpha   90.00
_cell.angle_beta   90.00
_cell.angle_gamma   90.00
#
_symmetry.space_group_name_H-M   'P 1'
#
loop_
_entity.id
_entity.type
_entity.pdbx_description
1 polymer ?
#
loop_
_entity_poly.entity_id
_entity_poly.type
_entity_poly.pdbx_seq_one_letter_code
_entity_poly.pdbx_strand_id
1 'polypeptide(L)'
;MLDSQSIHLKALDSTDLHHLQAVLNEICREAGKSQRAPDMQEIAALLISLYRHGVTEEDKLLSVGRLALTQTTPSAAAAGSSESGAAGPSSVE
;
A
#
# COMPACT_ATOMS: atom_id res chain seq x y z
N MET A 1 5.87 -33.96 -25.81
CA MET A 1 6.41 -33.63 -24.47
C MET A 1 6.11 -32.16 -24.25
N LEU A 2 5.20 -31.85 -23.34
CA LEU A 2 4.95 -30.47 -22.93
C LEU A 2 5.92 -30.21 -21.79
N ASP A 3 6.91 -29.35 -22.01
CA ASP A 3 7.75 -28.82 -20.97
C ASP A 3 6.85 -28.18 -19.91
N SER A 4 6.63 -28.92 -18.82
CA SER A 4 6.06 -28.42 -17.58
C SER A 4 7.00 -27.37 -17.03
N GLN A 5 6.95 -26.17 -17.60
CA GLN A 5 7.50 -24.95 -17.02
C GLN A 5 6.63 -24.61 -15.82
N SER A 6 6.77 -25.43 -14.77
CA SER A 6 6.30 -25.12 -13.43
C SER A 6 6.95 -23.79 -13.09
N ILE A 7 6.19 -22.70 -13.20
CA ILE A 7 6.61 -21.40 -12.71
C ILE A 7 6.98 -21.63 -11.25
N HIS A 8 8.28 -21.63 -10.95
CA HIS A 8 8.77 -21.92 -9.62
C HIS A 8 8.55 -20.65 -8.79
N LEU A 9 7.29 -20.37 -8.43
CA LEU A 9 6.96 -19.24 -7.57
C LEU A 9 7.70 -19.44 -6.26
N LYS A 10 8.54 -18.46 -5.89
CA LYS A 10 9.26 -18.50 -4.63
C LYS A 10 8.25 -18.64 -3.48
N ALA A 11 8.44 -19.66 -2.64
CA ALA A 11 7.71 -19.78 -1.39
C ALA A 11 8.22 -18.67 -0.46
N LEU A 12 7.29 -17.92 0.14
CA LEU A 12 7.63 -16.87 1.09
C LEU A 12 7.93 -17.52 2.44
N ASP A 13 9.13 -17.31 2.95
CA ASP A 13 9.47 -17.61 4.32
C ASP A 13 9.06 -16.46 5.26
N SER A 14 9.06 -16.71 6.57
CA SER A 14 8.84 -15.70 7.61
C SER A 14 9.75 -14.48 7.44
N THR A 15 10.99 -14.67 7.00
CA THR A 15 11.93 -13.57 6.72
C THR A 15 11.47 -12.71 5.55
N ASP A 16 10.98 -13.35 4.48
CA ASP A 16 10.46 -12.66 3.30
C ASP A 16 9.20 -11.86 3.66
N LEU A 17 8.31 -12.43 4.48
CA LEU A 17 7.11 -11.76 4.98
C LEU A 17 7.44 -10.55 5.87
N HIS A 18 8.44 -10.65 6.73
CA HIS A 18 8.88 -9.54 7.57
C HIS A 18 9.45 -8.38 6.73
N HIS A 19 10.21 -8.70 5.68
CA HIS A 19 10.71 -7.70 4.73
C HIS A 19 9.56 -7.02 3.98
N LEU A 20 8.62 -7.80 3.42
CA LEU A 20 7.43 -7.26 2.76
C LEU A 20 6.60 -6.36 3.69
N GLN A 21 6.48 -6.73 4.96
CA GLN A 21 5.79 -5.93 5.96
C GLN A 21 6.52 -4.61 6.26
N ALA A 22 7.86 -4.61 6.32
CA ALA A 22 8.64 -3.40 6.52
C ALA A 22 8.44 -2.41 5.36
N VAL A 23 8.49 -2.90 4.12
CA VAL A 23 8.24 -2.10 2.91
C VAL A 23 6.82 -1.52 2.93
N LEU A 24 5.81 -2.35 3.19
CA LEU A 24 4.43 -1.89 3.26
C LEU A 24 4.23 -0.84 4.36
N ASN A 25 4.90 -0.99 5.51
CA ASN A 25 4.81 -0.04 6.61
C ASN A 25 5.42 1.32 6.25
N GLU A 26 6.53 1.35 5.52
CA GLU A 26 7.10 2.61 5.02
C GLU A 26 6.12 3.31 4.06
N ILE A 27 5.56 2.56 3.10
CA ILE A 27 4.55 3.08 2.16
C ILE A 27 3.32 3.62 2.92
N CYS A 28 2.88 2.92 3.97
CA CYS A 28 1.80 3.39 4.86
C CYS A 28 2.13 4.69 5.56
N ARG A 29 3.35 4.80 6.08
CA ARG A 29 3.83 6.01 6.76
C ARG A 29 3.89 7.19 5.80
N GLU A 30 4.38 6.98 4.59
CA GLU A 30 4.44 8.01 3.54
C GLU A 30 3.04 8.46 3.09
N ALA A 31 2.11 7.53 2.93
CA ALA A 31 0.75 7.83 2.51
C ALA A 31 -0.15 8.36 3.64
N GLY A 32 0.28 8.26 4.90
CA GLY A 32 -0.56 8.52 6.08
C GLY A 32 -1.76 7.56 6.18
N LYS A 33 -1.68 6.39 5.52
CA LYS A 33 -2.77 5.40 5.45
C LYS A 33 -2.51 4.24 6.40
N SER A 34 -3.58 3.66 6.92
CA SER A 34 -3.50 2.42 7.70
C SER A 34 -3.22 1.23 6.78
N GLN A 35 -2.46 0.25 7.25
CA GLN A 35 -2.25 -1.04 6.55
C GLN A 35 -3.56 -1.78 6.27
N ARG A 36 -4.64 -1.47 7.00
CA ARG A 36 -5.98 -2.05 6.78
C ARG A 36 -6.81 -1.33 5.74
N ALA A 37 -6.34 -0.20 5.19
CA ALA A 37 -7.05 0.48 4.12
C ALA A 37 -7.08 -0.42 2.87
N PRO A 38 -8.20 -0.44 2.11
CA PRO A 38 -8.35 -1.29 0.93
C PRO A 38 -7.22 -1.07 -0.08
N ASP A 39 -6.86 0.19 -0.34
CA ASP A 39 -5.74 0.57 -1.22
C ASP A 39 -4.41 -0.08 -0.78
N MET A 40 -4.18 -0.19 0.53
CA MET A 40 -2.95 -0.75 1.08
C MET A 40 -2.95 -2.28 1.05
N GLN A 41 -4.12 -2.91 1.09
CA GLN A 41 -4.25 -4.35 0.88
C GLN A 41 -3.97 -4.74 -0.57
N GLU A 42 -4.40 -3.93 -1.54
CA GLU A 42 -4.05 -4.12 -2.96
C GLU A 42 -2.55 -3.97 -3.18
N ILE A 43 -1.93 -2.95 -2.57
CA ILE A 43 -0.48 -2.77 -2.62
C ILE A 43 0.23 -3.97 -1.97
N ALA A 44 -0.23 -4.47 -0.83
CA ALA A 44 0.35 -5.65 -0.19
C ALA A 44 0.30 -6.89 -1.11
N ALA A 45 -0.83 -7.13 -1.78
CA ALA A 45 -0.98 -8.23 -2.73
C ALA A 45 -0.05 -8.08 -3.95
N LEU A 46 0.15 -6.85 -4.43
CA LEU A 46 1.08 -6.54 -5.50
C LEU A 46 2.53 -6.82 -5.08
N LEU A 47 2.96 -6.35 -3.90
CA LEU A 47 4.29 -6.59 -3.36
C LEU A 47 4.58 -8.08 -3.19
N ILE A 48 3.61 -8.83 -2.65
CA ILE A 48 3.70 -10.31 -2.53
C ILE A 48 3.89 -10.96 -3.89
N SER A 49 3.11 -10.55 -4.90
CA SER A 49 3.21 -11.12 -6.24
C SER A 49 4.58 -10.86 -6.87
N LEU A 50 5.07 -9.62 -6.78
CA LEU A 50 6.39 -9.22 -7.28
C LEU A 50 7.51 -10.02 -6.60
N TYR A 51 7.43 -10.20 -5.28
CA TYR A 51 8.40 -10.97 -4.53
C TYR A 51 8.47 -12.43 -4.98
N ARG A 52 7.31 -13.04 -5.25
CA ARG A 52 7.23 -14.42 -5.77
C ARG A 52 7.77 -14.57 -7.18
N HIS A 53 7.79 -13.48 -7.95
CA HIS A 53 8.44 -13.38 -9.27
C HIS A 53 9.95 -13.08 -9.17
N GLY A 54 10.49 -12.93 -7.97
CA GLY A 54 11.93 -12.72 -7.74
C GLY A 54 12.34 -11.26 -7.53
N VAL A 55 11.39 -10.33 -7.43
CA VAL A 55 11.68 -8.92 -7.11
C VAL A 55 11.80 -8.78 -5.59
N THR A 56 13.02 -8.91 -5.09
CA THR A 56 13.32 -8.83 -3.64
C THR A 56 14.07 -7.56 -3.24
N GLU A 57 14.35 -6.68 -4.21
CA GLU A 57 15.05 -5.42 -3.97
C GLU A 57 14.09 -4.40 -3.34
N GLU A 58 14.43 -3.93 -2.14
CA GLU A 58 13.63 -2.99 -1.35
C GLU A 58 13.26 -1.73 -2.14
N ASP A 59 14.24 -1.12 -2.81
CA ASP A 59 14.06 0.13 -3.58
C ASP A 59 13.06 -0.04 -4.74
N LYS A 60 13.04 -1.22 -5.38
CA LYS A 60 12.07 -1.54 -6.44
C LYS A 60 10.68 -1.76 -5.87
N LEU A 61 10.58 -2.47 -4.76
CA LEU A 61 9.31 -2.71 -4.08
C LEU A 61 8.68 -1.38 -3.60
N LEU A 62 9.49 -0.48 -3.03
CA LEU A 62 9.06 0.87 -2.66
C LEU A 62 8.63 1.69 -3.87
N SER A 63 9.43 1.69 -4.94
CA SER A 63 9.12 2.43 -6.17
C SER A 63 7.78 1.99 -6.77
N VAL A 64 7.52 0.68 -6.86
CA VAL A 64 6.26 0.15 -7.37
C VAL A 64 5.10 0.43 -6.42
N GLY A 65 5.31 0.30 -5.10
CA GLY A 65 4.29 0.63 -4.10
C GLY A 65 3.86 2.10 -4.14
N ARG A 66 4.81 3.02 -4.28
CA ARG A 66 4.54 4.45 -4.47
C ARG A 66 3.82 4.73 -5.79
N LEU A 67 4.22 4.07 -6.87
CA LEU A 67 3.53 4.19 -8.16
C LEU A 67 2.07 3.72 -8.03
N ALA A 68 1.84 2.58 -7.38
CA ALA A 68 0.49 2.05 -7.14
C ALA A 68 -0.36 3.01 -6.29
N LEU A 69 0.21 3.67 -5.28
CA LEU A 69 -0.48 4.73 -4.50
C LEU A 69 -0.96 5.89 -5.38
N THR A 70 -0.19 6.28 -6.38
CA THR A 70 -0.60 7.34 -7.31
C THR A 70 -1.69 6.89 -8.28
N GLN A 71 -1.74 5.59 -8.60
CA GLN A 71 -2.71 5.02 -9.54
C GLN A 71 -4.04 4.59 -8.91
N THR A 72 -4.06 4.25 -7.62
CA THR A 72 -5.31 4.03 -6.84
C THR A 72 -6.07 5.35 -6.58
N THR A 73 -5.47 6.51 -6.90
CA THR A 73 -6.12 7.82 -6.76
C THR A 73 -6.38 8.51 -8.11
N PRO A 74 -7.41 8.12 -8.88
CA PRO A 74 -8.09 9.05 -9.76
C PRO A 74 -9.31 9.63 -9.02
N SER A 75 -9.29 10.95 -8.79
CA SER A 75 -10.48 11.78 -8.51
C SER A 75 -11.03 11.90 -7.07
N ALA A 76 -10.21 12.30 -6.09
CA ALA A 76 -10.75 12.96 -4.88
C ALA A 76 -9.85 14.06 -4.26
N ALA A 77 -8.76 14.47 -4.94
CA ALA A 77 -7.98 15.64 -4.55
C ALA A 77 -8.60 16.93 -5.13
N ALA A 78 -9.88 17.16 -4.85
CA ALA A 78 -10.57 18.42 -5.14
C ALA A 78 -11.76 18.64 -4.18
N ALA A 79 -11.49 18.60 -2.88
CA ALA A 79 -12.30 19.25 -1.85
C ALA A 79 -11.37 19.38 -0.65
N GLY A 80 -10.68 20.50 -0.50
CA GLY A 80 -11.34 21.76 -0.18
C GLY A 80 -10.90 22.07 1.23
N SER A 81 -9.95 23.00 1.31
CA SER A 81 -9.44 23.58 2.55
C SER A 81 -10.56 24.06 3.47
N SER A 82 -10.14 24.27 4.72
CA SER A 82 -10.71 25.22 5.68
C SER A 82 -11.64 24.61 6.74
N GLU A 83 -11.02 24.24 7.86
CA GLU A 83 -11.18 24.95 9.13
C GLU A 83 -12.63 25.29 9.53
N SER A 84 -13.17 24.54 10.48
CA SER A 84 -14.23 25.05 11.37
C SER A 84 -13.94 24.61 12.79
N GLY A 85 -12.97 25.30 13.40
CA GLY A 85 -12.92 25.47 14.83
C GLY A 85 -13.59 26.80 15.16
N ALA A 86 -14.72 26.77 15.88
CA ALA A 86 -15.09 27.84 16.79
C ALA A 86 -16.22 27.37 17.70
N ALA A 87 -16.02 27.63 18.98
CA ALA A 87 -16.74 27.10 20.12
C ALA A 87 -18.08 27.82 20.39
N GLY A 88 -19.02 27.06 20.96
CA GLY A 88 -19.91 27.53 22.04
C GLY A 88 -20.99 28.57 21.68
N PRO A 89 -21.77 29.01 22.67
CA PRO A 89 -23.12 28.50 22.93
C PRO A 89 -24.19 29.60 22.94
N SER A 90 -25.48 29.27 22.79
CA SER A 90 -26.59 29.90 23.56
C SER A 90 -28.00 29.48 23.12
N SER A 91 -28.79 29.10 24.12
CA SER A 91 -30.13 29.61 24.52
C SER A 91 -31.34 29.64 23.58
N VAL A 92 -32.49 29.34 24.24
CA VAL A 92 -33.90 29.75 24.03
C VAL A 92 -34.65 29.01 22.91
N GLU A 93 -35.82 28.40 23.12
CA GLU A 93 -36.98 28.70 23.98
C GLU A 93 -37.69 27.42 24.44
#